data_AF-A0A6A3G270-F1
#
_entry.id   AF-A0A6A3G270-F1
#
_cell.length_a   1.000
_cell.length_b   1.000
_cell.length_c   1.000
_cell.angle_alpha   90.00
_cell.angle_beta   90.00
_cell.angle_gamma   90.00
#
_symmetry.space_group_name_H-M   'P 1'
#
loop_
_entity.id
_entity.type
_entity.pdbx_description
1 polymer ?
#
loop_
_entity_poly.entity_id
_entity_poly.type
_entity_poly.pdbx_seq_one_letter_code
_entity_poly.pdbx_strand_id
1 'polypeptide(L)'
;MYKYVYKGSDRAVITIEAVRNPNNPREEPNEILRFLNARYISPVEACMRLLAFEIQGKTHSIIMLTVHLEGGQMIVFEPTDDPAVFAERGRRTTLTSFFELCASEEPEDQIAKTMLYH
;
A
#
# COMPACT_ATOMS: atom_id res chain seq x y z
N MET A 1 -18.97 9.12 -18.10
CA MET A 1 -18.86 7.65 -18.09
C MET A 1 -17.74 7.22 -19.06
N TYR A 2 -16.49 7.19 -18.60
CA TYR A 2 -15.28 6.88 -19.41
C TYR A 2 -14.55 5.61 -18.92
N LYS A 3 -15.26 4.73 -18.21
CA LYS A 3 -14.67 3.56 -17.54
C LYS A 3 -14.02 2.54 -18.50
N TYR A 4 -14.37 2.59 -19.79
CA TYR A 4 -13.92 1.63 -20.80
C TYR A 4 -13.05 2.24 -21.92
N VAL A 5 -12.91 3.56 -21.99
CA VAL A 5 -12.13 4.22 -23.06
C VAL A 5 -10.63 4.20 -22.75
N TYR A 6 -10.27 4.32 -21.47
CA TYR A 6 -8.88 4.35 -21.00
C TYR A 6 -8.45 3.11 -20.26
N LYS A 7 -9.21 2.00 -20.38
CA LYS A 7 -8.72 0.71 -19.91
C LYS A 7 -7.61 0.27 -20.87
N GLY A 8 -6.42 0.83 -20.68
CA GLY A 8 -5.17 0.30 -21.22
C GLY A 8 -5.04 -1.15 -20.80
N SER A 9 -4.21 -1.92 -21.52
CA SER A 9 -3.99 -3.35 -21.25
C SER A 9 -3.74 -3.56 -19.76
N ASP A 10 -4.78 -4.04 -19.08
CA ASP A 10 -4.74 -4.50 -17.70
C ASP A 10 -3.93 -5.78 -17.78
N ARG A 11 -2.62 -5.69 -17.53
CA ARG A 11 -1.73 -6.83 -17.67
C ARG A 11 -1.87 -7.71 -16.43
N ALA A 12 -3.06 -8.29 -16.26
CA ALA A 12 -3.30 -9.34 -15.28
C ALA A 12 -2.69 -10.63 -15.84
N VAL A 13 -1.45 -10.92 -15.44
CA VAL A 13 -0.80 -12.20 -15.78
C VAL A 13 -1.21 -13.23 -14.73
N ILE A 14 -2.21 -14.06 -15.06
CA ILE A 14 -2.50 -15.28 -14.32
C ILE A 14 -1.68 -16.39 -14.96
N THR A 15 -0.54 -16.74 -14.36
CA THR A 15 0.25 -17.89 -14.80
C THR A 15 -0.19 -19.13 -14.02
N ILE A 16 -0.86 -20.06 -14.71
CA ILE A 16 -1.09 -21.42 -14.18
C ILE A 16 0.06 -22.27 -14.71
N GLU A 17 1.15 -22.36 -13.95
CA GLU A 17 2.28 -23.22 -14.31
C GLU A 17 1.96 -24.66 -13.90
N ALA A 18 1.82 -25.55 -14.88
CA ALA A 18 1.74 -26.98 -14.61
C ALA A 18 3.07 -27.42 -14.01
N VAL A 19 3.02 -28.07 -12.86
CA VAL A 19 4.19 -28.68 -12.21
C VAL A 19 4.86 -29.62 -13.22
N ARG A 20 5.96 -29.18 -13.85
CA ARG A 20 6.60 -29.92 -14.95
C ARG A 20 7.21 -31.24 -14.49
N ASN A 21 7.41 -31.41 -13.18
CA ASN A 21 7.92 -32.62 -12.59
C ASN A 21 7.18 -32.97 -11.29
N PRO A 22 6.40 -34.06 -11.22
CA PRO A 22 5.70 -34.46 -10.00
C PRO A 22 6.65 -34.76 -8.81
N ASN A 23 7.96 -34.95 -9.07
CA ASN A 23 8.99 -35.15 -8.04
C ASN A 23 9.71 -33.86 -7.62
N ASN A 24 9.42 -32.73 -8.28
CA ASN A 24 9.97 -31.42 -7.89
C ASN A 24 8.88 -30.34 -7.97
N PRO A 25 8.03 -30.21 -6.94
CA PRO A 25 6.90 -29.26 -6.90
C PRO A 25 7.33 -27.78 -6.81
N ARG A 26 8.61 -27.46 -6.95
CA ARG A 26 9.21 -26.13 -6.77
C ARG A 26 10.02 -25.66 -7.98
N GLU A 27 9.52 -25.83 -9.21
CA GLU A 27 9.91 -24.86 -10.23
C GLU A 27 9.27 -23.53 -9.81
N GLU A 28 10.02 -22.73 -9.06
CA GLU A 28 9.52 -21.46 -8.57
C GLU A 28 9.26 -20.52 -9.75
N PRO A 29 8.05 -19.93 -9.84
CA PRO A 29 7.74 -18.99 -10.90
C PRO A 29 8.70 -17.82 -10.81
N ASN A 30 9.25 -17.40 -11.96
CA ASN A 30 10.28 -16.35 -12.05
C ASN A 30 9.86 -15.09 -11.26
N GLU A 31 10.45 -14.92 -10.08
CA GLU A 31 10.12 -13.87 -9.12
C GLU A 31 10.34 -12.47 -9.72
N ILE A 32 11.39 -12.31 -10.52
CA ILE A 32 11.74 -11.05 -11.19
C ILE A 32 10.62 -10.63 -12.13
N LEU A 33 10.10 -11.56 -12.93
CA LEU A 33 8.98 -11.28 -13.84
C LEU A 33 7.69 -10.98 -13.07
N ARG A 34 7.40 -11.69 -11.98
CA ARG A 34 6.23 -11.38 -11.13
C ARG A 34 6.33 -9.97 -10.54
N PHE A 35 7.49 -9.60 -10.04
CA PHE A 35 7.76 -8.28 -9.47
C PHE A 35 7.60 -7.16 -10.51
N LEU A 36 8.16 -7.35 -11.71
CA LEU A 36 8.04 -6.39 -12.81
C LEU A 36 6.57 -6.24 -13.27
N ASN A 37 5.86 -7.35 -13.42
CA ASN A 37 4.45 -7.32 -13.85
C ASN A 37 3.54 -6.67 -12.80
N ALA A 38 3.77 -6.92 -11.51
CA ALA A 38 2.99 -6.32 -10.42
C ALA A 38 3.13 -4.78 -10.33
N ARG A 39 4.18 -4.21 -10.92
CA ARG A 39 4.46 -2.77 -10.92
C ARG A 39 4.25 -2.11 -12.28
N TYR A 40 3.80 -2.86 -13.28
CA TYR A 40 3.57 -2.34 -14.61
C TYR A 40 2.42 -1.33 -14.61
N ILE A 41 2.67 -0.16 -15.21
CA ILE A 41 1.66 0.86 -15.50
C ILE A 41 1.60 0.99 -17.02
N SER A 42 0.40 1.00 -17.60
CA SER A 42 0.28 1.13 -19.06
C SER A 42 0.80 2.51 -19.53
N PRO A 43 1.39 2.61 -20.74
CA PRO A 43 1.89 3.88 -21.27
C PRO A 43 0.84 5.00 -21.26
N VAL A 44 -0.42 4.67 -21.57
CA VAL A 44 -1.54 5.62 -21.53
C VAL A 44 -1.77 6.16 -20.12
N GLU A 45 -1.84 5.27 -19.13
CA GLU A 45 -2.04 5.66 -17.73
C GLU A 45 -0.85 6.43 -17.16
N ALA A 46 0.37 6.11 -17.59
CA ALA A 46 1.58 6.87 -17.26
C ALA A 46 1.52 8.29 -17.84
N CYS A 47 1.17 8.45 -19.12
CA CYS A 47 0.97 9.75 -19.75
C CYS A 47 -0.13 10.56 -19.05
N MET A 48 -1.23 9.91 -18.64
CA MET A 48 -2.29 10.57 -17.89
C MET A 48 -1.82 11.10 -16.54
N ARG A 49 -1.03 10.32 -15.79
CA ARG A 49 -0.43 10.77 -14.52
C ARG A 49 0.56 11.92 -14.75
N LEU A 50 1.41 11.82 -15.77
CA LEU A 50 2.41 12.85 -16.10
C LEU A 50 1.79 14.17 -16.53
N LEU A 51 0.68 14.12 -17.27
CA LEU A 51 -0.03 15.31 -17.75
C LEU A 51 -1.12 15.79 -16.78
N ALA A 52 -1.17 15.23 -15.56
CA ALA A 52 -2.11 15.58 -14.51
C ALA A 52 -3.59 15.52 -14.94
N PHE A 53 -3.93 14.63 -15.88
CA PHE A 53 -5.32 14.39 -16.24
C PHE A 53 -6.05 13.67 -15.11
N GLU A 54 -7.30 14.03 -14.84
CA GLU A 54 -8.14 13.30 -13.88
C GLU A 54 -8.43 11.88 -14.39
N ILE A 55 -7.75 10.89 -13.81
CA ILE A 55 -7.87 9.47 -14.19
C ILE A 55 -9.05 8.81 -13.47
N GLN A 56 -9.33 9.24 -12.24
CA GLN A 56 -10.41 8.75 -11.39
C GLN A 56 -10.90 9.91 -10.50
N GLY A 57 -12.21 10.05 -10.33
CA GLY A 57 -12.82 10.95 -9.34
C GLY A 57 -12.60 10.44 -7.90
N LYS A 58 -11.34 10.26 -7.50
CA LYS A 58 -10.98 9.95 -6.12
C LYS A 58 -11.17 11.24 -5.33
N THR A 59 -12.22 11.29 -4.53
CA THR A 59 -12.49 12.41 -3.62
C THR A 59 -11.60 12.39 -2.38
N HIS A 60 -10.82 11.31 -2.17
CA HIS A 60 -10.05 11.09 -0.94
C HIS A 60 -8.57 10.83 -1.24
N SER A 61 -7.70 11.43 -0.41
CA SER A 61 -6.25 11.20 -0.44
C SER A 61 -5.92 9.78 0.02
N ILE A 62 -4.99 9.12 -0.67
CA ILE A 62 -4.45 7.83 -0.26
C ILE A 62 -3.09 8.08 0.38
N ILE A 63 -2.95 7.73 1.65
CA ILE A 63 -1.70 7.84 2.41
C ILE A 63 -1.12 6.43 2.58
N MET A 64 0.15 6.26 2.21
CA MET A 64 0.86 5.01 2.44
C MET A 64 1.39 4.99 3.88
N LEU A 65 0.91 4.03 4.68
CA LEU A 65 1.41 3.82 6.04
C LEU A 65 2.67 2.97 6.00
N THR A 66 3.73 3.42 6.68
CA THR A 66 5.01 2.72 6.71
C THR A 66 4.96 1.50 7.62
N VAL A 67 5.41 0.35 7.12
CA VAL A 67 5.63 -0.86 7.91
C VAL A 67 7.10 -0.93 8.29
N HIS A 68 7.38 -1.14 9.57
CA HIS A 68 8.74 -1.23 10.10
C HIS A 68 8.87 -2.48 10.97
N LEU A 69 10.12 -2.90 11.21
CA LEU A 69 10.43 -3.93 12.19
C LEU A 69 10.25 -3.37 13.61
N GLU A 70 10.19 -4.25 14.59
CA GLU A 70 10.18 -3.87 16.02
C GLU A 70 11.42 -3.03 16.34
N GLY A 71 11.22 -1.82 16.89
CA GLY A 71 12.30 -0.86 17.15
C GLY A 71 12.94 -0.23 15.91
N GLY A 72 12.53 -0.62 14.70
CA GLY A 72 13.05 -0.12 13.42
C GLY A 72 12.33 1.13 12.88
N GLN A 73 11.55 1.81 13.73
CA GLN A 73 10.87 3.05 13.35
C GLN A 73 11.85 4.22 13.22
N MET A 74 11.65 5.05 12.19
CA MET A 74 12.40 6.28 12.00
C MET A 74 11.85 7.37 12.93
N ILE A 75 12.71 8.00 13.72
CA ILE A 75 12.37 9.11 14.61
C ILE A 75 13.16 10.34 14.16
N VAL A 76 12.46 11.43 13.89
CA VAL A 76 13.07 12.73 13.64
C VAL A 76 13.01 13.52 14.95
N PHE A 77 14.15 14.03 15.40
CA PHE A 77 14.28 14.83 16.62
C PHE A 77 15.20 16.02 16.36
N GLU A 78 14.98 17.11 17.10
CA GLU A 78 15.87 18.26 17.12
C GLU A 78 16.92 18.10 18.22
N PRO A 79 18.12 18.70 18.09
CA PRO A 79 19.14 18.62 19.13
C PRO A 79 18.70 19.17 20.50
N THR A 80 17.66 20.00 20.54
CA THR A 80 17.05 20.58 21.74
C THR A 80 15.97 19.70 22.36
N ASP A 81 15.55 18.63 21.70
CA ASP A 81 14.52 17.73 22.22
C ASP A 81 15.05 16.88 23.39
N ASP A 82 14.20 16.68 24.40
CA ASP A 82 14.48 15.76 25.50
C ASP A 82 14.51 14.30 24.99
N PRO A 83 15.58 13.53 25.27
CA PRO A 83 15.67 12.10 24.98
C PRO A 83 14.46 11.27 25.37
N ALA A 84 13.84 11.56 26.51
CA ALA A 84 12.65 10.85 26.95
C ALA A 84 11.45 11.10 26.03
N VAL A 85 11.33 12.32 25.50
CA VAL A 85 10.21 12.75 24.67
C VAL A 85 10.27 12.10 23.30
N PHE A 86 11.43 12.11 22.62
CA PHE A 86 11.50 11.50 21.28
C PHE A 86 11.53 9.97 21.34
N ALA A 87 12.03 9.36 22.41
CA ALA A 87 11.92 7.91 22.62
C ALA A 87 10.46 7.46 22.71
N GLU A 88 9.63 8.23 23.42
CA GLU A 88 8.18 7.95 23.52
C GLU A 88 7.46 8.20 22.19
N ARG A 89 7.81 9.25 21.44
CA ARG A 89 7.30 9.47 20.06
C ARG A 89 7.60 8.27 19.15
N GLY A 90 8.76 7.65 19.33
CA GLY A 90 9.12 6.45 18.59
C GLY A 90 8.20 5.26 18.83
N ARG A 91 7.53 5.15 19.98
CA ARG A 91 6.73 3.97 20.31
C ARG A 91 5.45 3.83 19.49
N ARG A 92 4.93 4.93 18.94
CA ARG A 92 3.71 4.91 18.13
C ARG A 92 4.01 5.43 16.74
N THR A 93 3.58 4.66 15.75
CA THR A 93 3.57 5.10 14.36
C THR A 93 2.13 5.31 13.89
N THR A 94 1.95 6.01 12.77
CA THR A 94 0.62 6.22 12.19
C THR A 94 -0.11 4.90 11.96
N LEU A 95 0.62 3.84 11.60
CA LEU A 95 0.06 2.50 11.41
C LEU A 95 -0.43 1.88 12.72
N THR A 96 0.37 1.93 13.78
CA THR A 96 -0.04 1.36 15.08
C THR A 96 -1.20 2.13 15.68
N SER A 97 -1.18 3.46 15.59
CA SER A 97 -2.30 4.29 16.06
C SER A 97 -3.57 4.08 15.24
N PHE A 98 -3.45 3.80 13.94
CA PHE A 98 -4.60 3.38 13.13
C PHE A 98 -5.19 2.05 13.64
N PHE A 99 -4.37 1.07 13.99
CA PHE A 99 -4.88 -0.18 14.56
C PHE A 99 -5.50 0.00 15.94
N GLU A 100 -4.91 0.84 16.81
CA GLU A 100 -5.51 1.22 18.09
C GLU A 100 -6.90 1.85 17.88
N LEU A 101 -7.02 2.77 16.92
CA LEU A 101 -8.28 3.41 16.56
C LEU A 101 -9.33 2.39 16.05
N CYS A 102 -8.93 1.47 15.18
CA CYS A 102 -9.85 0.44 14.67
C CYS A 102 -10.29 -0.55 15.76
N ALA A 103 -9.45 -0.80 16.77
CA ALA A 103 -9.75 -1.70 17.89
C ALA A 103 -10.53 -1.01 19.03
N SER A 104 -10.60 0.32 19.02
CA SER A 104 -11.32 1.09 20.04
C SER A 104 -12.82 0.81 20.02
N GLU A 105 -13.41 0.75 21.21
CA GLU A 105 -14.86 0.65 21.39
C GLU A 105 -15.50 1.97 21.83
N GLU A 106 -14.70 3.03 21.97
CA GLU A 106 -15.18 4.35 22.35
C GLU A 106 -16.15 4.92 21.29
N PRO A 107 -17.27 5.56 21.68
CA PRO A 107 -18.29 6.01 20.74
C PRO A 107 -17.77 6.94 19.64
N GLU A 108 -16.76 7.75 19.96
CA GLU A 108 -16.13 8.72 19.06
C GLU A 108 -15.30 8.02 17.96
N ASP A 109 -14.71 6.87 18.26
CA ASP A 109 -13.81 6.12 17.38
C ASP A 109 -14.56 5.16 16.45
N GLN A 110 -15.83 4.85 16.76
CA GLN A 110 -16.68 3.97 15.95
C GLN A 110 -16.88 4.49 14.52
N ILE A 111 -16.68 5.81 14.29
CA ILE A 111 -16.73 6.39 12.94
C ILE A 111 -15.71 5.74 12.01
N ALA A 112 -14.53 5.36 12.51
CA ALA A 112 -13.48 4.73 11.71
C ALA A 112 -13.95 3.41 11.07
N LYS A 113 -14.83 2.67 11.76
CA LYS A 113 -15.40 1.41 11.26
C LYS A 113 -16.40 1.63 10.12
N THR A 114 -16.93 2.85 9.96
CA THR A 114 -17.88 3.22 8.89
C THR A 114 -17.20 3.74 7.63
N MET A 115 -15.92 4.11 7.69
CA MET A 115 -15.15 4.65 6.56
C MET A 115 -14.56 3.56 5.63
N LEU A 116 -15.16 2.37 5.60
CA LEU A 116 -14.74 1.30 4.69
C LEU A 116 -15.01 1.70 3.23
N TYR A 117 -14.03 1.46 2.36
CA TYR A 117 -14.24 1.59 0.91
C TYR A 117 -15.28 0.55 0.46
N HIS A 118 -16.44 1.03 -0.02
CA HIS A 118 -17.46 0.21 -0.68
C HIS A 118 -17.09 -0.09 -2.14
#